data_AF-A0A7V8A9T8-F1
#
_entry.id   AF-A0A7V8A9T8-F1
#
_cell.length_a   1.000
_cell.length_b   1.000
_cell.length_c   1.000
_cell.angle_alpha   90.00
_cell.angle_beta   90.00
_cell.angle_gamma   90.00
#
_symmetry.space_group_name_H-M   'P 1'
#
loop_
_entity.id
_entity.type
_entity.pdbx_description
1 polymer ?
#
loop_
_entity_poly.entity_id
_entity_poly.type
_entity_poly.pdbx_seq_one_letter_code
_entity_poly.pdbx_strand_id
1 'polypeptide(L)'
;VVSTTAPAPRQVKRFLTGPIGCEITGPLLSPDNKTFFCGLQHIGGENAQAVGYRGQQEAPFSTFPNDTWPRDTIVYVRRKDGGIVGG
;
A
#
# COMPACT_ATOMS: atom_id res chain seq x y z
N VAL A 1 6.20 -3.59 -14.67
CA VAL A 1 5.05 -2.89 -15.28
C VAL A 1 4.80 -3.49 -16.65
N VAL A 2 3.57 -3.90 -16.94
CA VAL A 2 3.23 -4.64 -18.16
C VAL A 2 2.49 -3.69 -19.11
N SER A 3 2.90 -3.59 -20.38
CA SER A 3 2.38 -2.61 -21.36
C SER A 3 0.84 -2.67 -21.55
N THR A 4 0.10 -1.59 -21.40
CA THR A 4 -1.37 -1.60 -21.58
C THR A 4 -1.82 -1.78 -23.04
N THR A 5 -0.91 -1.81 -24.01
CA THR A 5 -1.23 -1.85 -25.45
C THR A 5 -1.20 -3.25 -26.08
N ALA A 6 -1.10 -4.31 -25.27
CA ALA A 6 -1.08 -5.67 -25.81
C ALA A 6 -2.47 -6.10 -26.36
N PRO A 7 -2.52 -6.82 -27.49
CA PRO A 7 -3.77 -7.24 -28.13
C PRO A 7 -4.52 -8.34 -27.37
N ALA A 8 -3.89 -8.99 -26.39
CA ALA A 8 -4.49 -10.05 -25.58
C ALA A 8 -4.75 -9.57 -24.14
N PRO A 9 -5.81 -10.05 -23.47
CA PRO A 9 -6.06 -9.79 -22.05
C PRO A 9 -4.85 -10.16 -21.19
N ARG A 10 -4.51 -9.28 -20.25
CA ARG A 10 -3.43 -9.50 -19.29
C ARG A 10 -4.02 -9.95 -17.97
N GLN A 11 -3.44 -11.00 -17.38
CA GLN A 11 -3.84 -11.44 -16.06
C GLN A 11 -3.45 -10.38 -15.02
N VAL A 12 -4.41 -9.93 -14.23
CA VAL A 12 -4.18 -9.06 -13.08
C VAL A 12 -4.17 -9.90 -11.81
N LYS A 13 -3.16 -9.70 -10.97
CA LYS A 13 -3.04 -10.35 -9.65
C LYS A 13 -2.93 -9.29 -8.58
N ARG A 14 -3.57 -9.52 -7.43
CA ARG A 14 -3.37 -8.69 -6.24
C ARG A 14 -1.95 -8.92 -5.73
N PHE A 15 -1.15 -7.86 -5.65
CA PHE A 15 0.24 -7.93 -5.20
C PHE A 15 0.38 -7.64 -3.70
N LEU A 16 -0.35 -6.65 -3.18
CA LEU A 16 -0.30 -6.25 -1.78
C LEU A 16 -1.67 -5.78 -1.27
N THR A 17 -1.81 -5.74 0.05
CA THR A 17 -2.89 -5.11 0.81
C THR A 17 -2.26 -4.28 1.92
N GLY A 18 -2.88 -3.14 2.26
CA GLY A 18 -2.41 -2.27 3.34
C GLY A 18 -3.15 -2.48 4.67
N PRO A 19 -2.79 -1.70 5.70
CA PRO A 19 -3.51 -1.64 6.97
C PRO A 19 -4.97 -1.17 6.83
N ILE A 20 -5.73 -1.30 7.92
CA ILE A 20 -7.13 -0.87 7.98
C ILE A 20 -7.25 0.62 7.65
N GLY A 21 -8.22 0.93 6.78
CA GLY A 21 -8.60 2.28 6.44
C GLY A 21 -7.57 3.06 5.62
N CYS A 22 -6.51 2.42 5.09
CA CYS A 22 -5.52 3.10 4.28
C CYS A 22 -5.81 3.01 2.77
N GLU A 23 -5.31 3.99 2.02
CA GLU A 23 -5.17 3.91 0.57
C GLU A 23 -3.71 3.60 0.21
N ILE A 24 -3.52 2.71 -0.77
CA ILE A 24 -2.21 2.49 -1.40
C ILE A 24 -2.05 3.53 -2.50
N THR A 25 -1.09 4.44 -2.35
CA THR A 25 -0.90 5.57 -3.27
C THR A 25 0.56 5.80 -3.63
N GLY A 26 0.84 6.70 -4.57
CA GLY A 26 2.20 7.13 -4.94
C GLY A 26 3.17 5.99 -5.33
N PRO A 27 2.87 5.14 -6.32
CA PRO A 27 3.75 4.07 -6.75
C PRO A 27 5.03 4.59 -7.39
N LEU A 28 6.20 4.05 -7.00
CA LEU A 28 7.49 4.33 -7.61
C LEU A 28 8.35 3.07 -7.65
N LEU A 29 9.00 2.79 -8.77
CA LEU A 29 10.03 1.75 -8.87
C LEU A 29 11.42 2.38 -8.82
N SER A 30 12.36 1.75 -8.11
CA SER A 30 13.78 2.09 -8.21
C SER A 30 14.29 1.90 -9.65
N PRO A 31 15.35 2.60 -10.08
CA PRO A 31 15.88 2.47 -11.44
C PRO A 31 16.28 1.04 -11.84
N ASP A 32 16.69 0.21 -10.88
CA ASP A 32 17.04 -1.20 -11.09
C ASP A 32 15.84 -2.16 -11.02
N ASN A 33 14.62 -1.64 -10.79
CA ASN A 33 13.38 -2.37 -10.57
C ASN A 33 13.39 -3.37 -9.40
N LYS A 34 14.36 -3.27 -8.48
CA LYS A 34 14.48 -4.19 -7.33
C LYS A 34 13.74 -3.71 -6.09
N THR A 35 13.31 -2.45 -6.07
CA THR A 35 12.54 -1.87 -4.96
C THR A 35 11.30 -1.17 -5.50
N PHE A 36 10.13 -1.54 -4.97
CA PHE A 36 8.88 -0.85 -5.19
C PHE A 36 8.54 -0.02 -3.95
N PHE A 37 8.30 1.28 -4.13
CA PHE A 37 7.86 2.18 -3.08
C PHE A 37 6.39 2.52 -3.30
N CYS A 38 5.63 2.63 -2.21
CA CYS A 38 4.29 3.21 -2.22
C CYS A 38 4.00 3.91 -0.89
N GLY A 39 3.14 4.91 -0.94
CA GLY A 39 2.53 5.52 0.23
C GLY A 39 1.37 4.70 0.76
N LEU A 40 1.24 4.70 2.08
CA LEU A 40 0.05 4.30 2.81
C LEU A 40 -0.56 5.58 3.38
N GLN A 41 -1.65 6.04 2.78
CA GLN A 41 -2.33 7.27 3.17
C GLN A 41 -3.48 6.99 4.13
N HIS A 42 -3.77 7.94 5.01
CA HIS A 42 -4.92 7.99 5.91
C HIS A 42 -5.13 6.70 6.71
N ILE A 43 -4.05 6.13 7.22
CA ILE A 43 -4.09 4.86 7.97
C ILE A 43 -5.06 4.98 9.16
N GLY A 44 -6.03 4.07 9.24
CA GLY A 44 -7.08 4.10 10.27
C GLY A 44 -8.15 5.18 10.06
N GLY A 45 -8.17 5.88 8.92
CA GLY A 45 -9.10 6.95 8.59
C GLY A 45 -10.53 6.49 8.36
N GLU A 46 -10.75 5.20 8.08
CA GLU A 46 -12.06 4.56 7.97
C GLU A 46 -12.04 3.11 8.49
N ASN A 47 -13.21 2.60 8.89
CA ASN A 47 -13.37 1.18 9.22
C ASN A 47 -13.80 0.37 7.99
N ALA A 48 -13.94 -0.95 8.17
CA ALA A 48 -14.36 -1.85 7.09
C ALA A 48 -15.79 -1.60 6.55
N GLN A 49 -16.59 -0.78 7.22
CA GLN A 49 -17.92 -0.34 6.80
C GLN A 49 -17.93 1.08 6.21
N ALA A 50 -16.76 1.62 5.85
CA ALA A 50 -16.58 2.98 5.31
C ALA A 50 -17.06 4.10 6.25
N VAL A 51 -17.06 3.85 7.56
CA VAL A 51 -17.30 4.89 8.57
C VAL A 51 -15.97 5.59 8.86
N GLY A 52 -15.91 6.88 8.52
CA GLY A 52 -14.72 7.69 8.74
C GLY A 52 -14.46 7.98 10.22
N TYR A 53 -13.19 8.00 10.60
CA TYR A 53 -12.74 8.56 11.87
C TYR A 53 -12.94 10.08 11.86
N ARG A 54 -13.59 10.62 12.89
CA ARG A 54 -13.99 12.03 12.97
C ARG A 54 -13.40 12.76 14.18
N GLY A 55 -12.32 12.21 14.75
CA GLY A 55 -11.71 12.76 15.97
C GLY A 55 -12.44 12.36 17.25
N GLN A 56 -13.00 11.15 17.29
CA GLN A 56 -13.56 10.58 18.53
C GLN A 56 -12.46 10.38 19.59
N GLN A 57 -12.85 10.09 20.84
CA GLN A 57 -11.89 9.92 21.95
C GLN A 57 -11.08 8.62 21.82
N GLU A 58 -11.67 7.59 21.23
CA GLU A 58 -11.00 6.33 20.93
C GLU A 58 -9.94 6.51 19.84
N ALA A 59 -8.90 5.69 19.87
CA ALA A 59 -7.90 5.67 18.80
C ALA A 59 -8.56 5.34 17.43
N PRO A 60 -7.99 5.83 16.31
CA PRO A 60 -8.47 5.47 14.97
C PRO A 60 -8.41 3.96 14.72
N PHE A 61 -8.98 3.51 13.61
CA PHE A 61 -9.20 2.08 13.34
C PHE A 61 -7.92 1.26 13.06
N SER A 62 -6.74 1.85 13.16
CA SER A 62 -5.45 1.19 12.98
C SER A 62 -4.38 1.80 13.87
N THR A 63 -3.38 1.01 14.22
CA THR A 63 -2.20 1.41 15.00
C THR A 63 -0.88 1.27 14.21
N PHE A 64 -0.98 0.98 12.90
CA PHE A 64 0.18 0.84 12.02
C PHE A 64 0.91 2.19 11.88
N PRO A 65 2.26 2.24 11.88
CA PRO A 65 3.19 1.11 11.71
C PRO A 65 3.71 0.43 12.97
N ASN A 66 3.43 0.93 14.17
CA ASN A 66 4.23 0.59 15.35
C ASN A 66 3.39 0.45 16.65
N ASP A 67 2.13 0.03 16.52
CA ASP A 67 1.20 -0.16 17.64
C ASP A 67 0.95 1.12 18.48
N THR A 68 1.09 2.28 17.84
CA THR A 68 0.78 3.60 18.43
C THR A 68 -0.23 4.35 17.56
N TRP A 69 -0.34 5.67 17.72
CA TRP A 69 -1.18 6.48 16.85
C TRP A 69 -0.80 6.26 15.37
N PRO A 70 -1.76 6.04 14.46
CA PRO A 70 -1.46 5.72 13.09
C PRO A 70 -0.73 6.86 12.38
N ARG A 71 0.19 6.49 11.48
CA ARG A 71 1.04 7.45 10.76
C ARG A 71 1.12 7.07 9.29
N ASP A 72 0.71 7.99 8.43
CA ASP A 72 0.96 7.90 7.00
C ASP A 72 2.46 7.69 6.75
N THR A 73 2.78 6.78 5.85
CA THR A 73 4.17 6.33 5.66
C THR A 73 4.44 5.92 4.23
N ILE A 74 5.72 5.95 3.85
CA ILE A 74 6.20 5.33 2.63
C ILE A 74 6.78 3.97 3.01
N VAL A 75 6.26 2.91 2.38
CA VAL A 75 6.82 1.56 2.48
C VAL A 75 7.65 1.24 1.26
N TYR A 76 8.60 0.33 1.43
CA TYR A 76 9.34 -0.27 0.32
C TYR A 76 9.15 -1.79 0.32
N VAL A 77 9.03 -2.37 -0.86
CA VAL A 77 8.87 -3.79 -1.09
C VAL A 77 10.05 -4.26 -1.94
N ARG A 78 10.76 -5.28 -1.45
CA ARG A 78 11.87 -5.94 -2.13
C ARG A 78 11.68 -7.45 -2.09
N ARG A 79 12.19 -8.14 -3.10
CA ARG A 79 12.29 -9.61 -3.05
C ARG A 79 13.43 -10.01 -2.12
N LYS A 80 13.22 -11.09 -1.35
CA LYS A 80 14.25 -11.64 -0.44
C LYS A 80 15.49 -12.14 -1.18
N ASP A 81 15.33 -12.54 -2.45
CA ASP A 81 16.41 -13.01 -3.33
C ASP A 81 17.13 -11.88 -4.10
N GLY A 82 16.76 -10.61 -3.87
CA GLY A 82 17.36 -9.46 -4.57
C GLY A 82 16.97 -9.33 -6.05
N GLY A 83 15.98 -10.10 -6.52
CA GLY A 83 15.47 -10.02 -7.88
C GLY A 83 14.58 -8.80 -8.14
N ILE A 84 14.12 -8.68 -9.39
CA ILE A 84 13.20 -7.62 -9.84
C ILE A 84 11.80 -7.83 -9.24
N VAL A 85 11.19 -6.75 -8.73
CA VAL A 85 9.82 -6.79 -8.18
C VAL A 85 8.82 -7.13 -9.30
N GLY A 86 7.98 -8.15 -9.06
CA GLY A 86 6.97 -8.60 -10.02
C GLY A 86 7.50 -9.41 -11.21
N GLY A 87 8.79 -9.76 -11.21
CA GLY A 87 9.37 -10.76 -12.11
C GLY A 87 9.01 -12.19 -11.74
#